data_AF-A0AAW8SZ94-F1
#
_entry.id   AF-A0AAW8SZ94-F1
#
_cell.length_a   1.000
_cell.length_b   1.000
_cell.length_c   1.000
_cell.angle_alpha   90.00
_cell.angle_beta   90.00
_cell.angle_gamma   90.00
#
_symmetry.space_group_name_H-M   'P 1'
#
loop_
_entity.id
_entity.type
_entity.pdbx_description
1 polymer ?
#
loop_
_entity_poly.entity_id
_entity_poly.type
_entity_poly.pdbx_seq_one_letter_code
_entity_poly.pdbx_strand_id
1 'polypeptide(L)' 'MIDSVRVHNVATYLNPVEFKPKKLNFIYGSNGSGKTTISKLLGNQLVSDDCLIKKIAIEV' A
#
# COMPACT_ATOMS: atom_id res chain seq x y z
N MET A 1 13.77 -2.09 -2.69
CA MET A 1 12.87 -2.67 -1.65
C MET A 1 11.86 -1.60 -1.23
N ILE A 2 10.62 -1.93 -0.84
CA ILE A 2 9.64 -0.92 -0.40
C ILE A 2 9.99 -0.51 1.04
N ASP A 3 10.15 0.79 1.30
CA ASP A 3 10.39 1.36 2.63
C ASP A 3 9.07 1.51 3.40
N SER A 4 8.13 2.25 2.82
CA SER A 4 6.81 2.47 3.40
C SER A 4 5.73 2.58 2.34
N VAL A 5 4.51 2.26 2.75
CA VAL A 5 3.29 2.41 1.95
C VAL A 5 2.31 3.24 2.79
N ARG A 6 1.86 4.35 2.23
CA ARG A 6 0.75 5.16 2.76
C ARG A 6 -0.47 4.95 1.88
N VAL A 7 -1.60 4.63 2.50
CA VAL A 7 -2.90 4.47 1.85
C VAL A 7 -3.87 5.44 2.50
N HIS A 8 -4.51 6.27 1.69
CA HIS A 8 -5.48 7.25 2.17
C HIS A 8 -6.50 7.57 1.07
N ASN A 9 -7.72 7.90 1.49
CA ASN A 9 -8.80 8.36 0.63
C ASN A 9 -9.09 7.44 -0.57
N VAL A 10 -9.03 6.13 -0.35
CA VAL A 10 -9.28 5.13 -1.41
C VAL A 10 -9.99 3.90 -0.85
N ALA A 11 -11.05 3.47 -1.55
CA ALA A 11 -11.91 2.37 -1.13
C ALA A 11 -12.34 2.49 0.35
N THR A 12 -11.92 1.58 1.22
CA THR A 12 -12.26 1.57 2.65
C THR A 12 -11.26 2.32 3.54
N TYR A 13 -10.19 2.89 2.97
CA TYR A 13 -9.16 3.62 3.71
C TYR A 13 -9.53 5.11 3.86
N LEU A 14 -10.57 5.39 4.63
CA LEU A 14 -11.04 6.78 4.87
C LEU A 14 -10.02 7.61 5.67
N ASN A 15 -9.36 6.98 6.63
CA ASN A 15 -8.29 7.59 7.43
C ASN A 15 -6.92 7.15 6.90
N PRO A 16 -5.87 7.99 7.04
CA PRO A 16 -4.55 7.65 6.54
C PRO A 16 -3.97 6.47 7.31
N VAL A 17 -3.51 5.47 6.58
CA VAL A 17 -2.82 4.30 7.12
C VAL A 17 -1.41 4.25 6.53
N GLU A 18 -0.40 4.10 7.36
CA GLU A 18 0.98 3.91 6.93
C GLU A 18 1.54 2.61 7.51
N PHE A 19 2.22 1.83 6.67
CA PHE A 19 2.90 0.61 7.09
C PHE A 19 4.25 0.44 6.39
N LYS A 20 5.18 -0.21 7.07
CA LYS A 20 6.50 -0.56 6.55
C LYS A 20 6.56 -2.07 6.25
N PRO A 21 6.54 -2.49 4.97
CA PRO A 21 6.57 -3.89 4.63
C PRO A 21 7.89 -4.56 5.07
N LYS A 22 7.80 -5.77 5.63
CA LYS A 22 8.97 -6.65 5.85
C LYS A 22 9.34 -7.39 4.56
N LYS A 23 10.37 -8.24 4.62
CA LYS A 23 10.74 -9.11 3.49
C LYS A 23 9.61 -10.06 3.05
N LEU A 24 8.82 -10.55 4.00
CA LEU A 24 7.61 -11.34 3.77
C LEU A 24 6.46 -10.73 4.58
N ASN A 25 5.30 -10.53 3.95
CA ASN A 25 4.12 -9.96 4.58
C ASN A 25 2.89 -10.79 4.19
N PHE A 26 1.94 -10.90 5.12
CA PHE A 26 0.63 -11.50 4.87
C PHE A 26 -0.42 -10.42 5.04
N ILE A 27 -1.25 -10.22 4.02
CA ILE A 27 -2.37 -9.28 4.04
C ILE A 27 -3.65 -10.09 3.97
N TYR A 28 -4.43 -10.05 5.04
CA TYR A 28 -5.66 -10.82 5.20
C TYR A 28 -6.77 -9.94 5.79
N GLY A 29 -8.02 -10.42 5.73
CA GLY A 29 -9.20 -9.70 6.21
C GLY A 29 -10.47 -10.13 5.47
N SER A 30 -11.62 -9.68 5.97
CA SER A 30 -12.95 -9.99 5.39
C SER A 30 -13.13 -9.44 3.97
N ASN A 31 -14.16 -9.90 3.26
CA ASN A 31 -14.52 -9.35 1.96
C ASN A 31 -14.81 -7.84 2.07
N GLY A 32 -14.40 -7.07 1.06
CA GLY A 32 -14.52 -5.61 1.07
C GLY A 32 -13.49 -4.87 1.93
N SER A 33 -12.62 -5.54 2.69
CA SER A 33 -11.67 -4.87 3.62
C SER A 33 -10.48 -4.14 2.97
N GLY A 34 -10.47 -3.96 1.64
CA GLY A 34 -9.40 -3.23 0.94
C GLY A 34 -8.17 -4.03 0.50
N LYS A 35 -8.17 -5.37 0.61
CA LYS A 35 -7.05 -6.23 0.16
C LYS A 35 -6.66 -5.98 -1.31
N THR A 36 -7.66 -5.99 -2.21
CA THR A 36 -7.46 -5.72 -3.63
C THR A 36 -6.99 -4.29 -3.89
N THR A 37 -7.34 -3.34 -3.02
CA THR A 37 -6.83 -1.96 -3.09
C THR A 37 -5.32 -1.94 -2.85
N ILE A 38 -4.85 -2.63 -1.82
CA ILE A 38 -3.39 -2.75 -1.59
C ILE A 38 -2.71 -3.43 -2.78
N SER A 39 -3.24 -4.53 -3.30
CA SER A 39 -2.61 -5.21 -4.45
C SER A 39 -2.55 -4.34 -5.70
N LYS A 40 -3.61 -3.56 -5.98
CA LYS A 40 -3.62 -2.62 -7.11
C LYS A 40 -2.66 -1.45 -6.90
N LEU A 41 -2.58 -0.90 -5.69
CA LEU A 41 -1.63 0.15 -5.34
C LEU A 41 -0.19 -0.33 -5.54
N LEU A 42 0.17 -1.48 -4.94
CA LEU A 42 1.51 -2.08 -5.08
C LEU A 42 1.84 -2.45 -6.52
N GLY A 43 0.84 -2.86 -7.30
CA GLY A 43 0.96 -3.20 -8.73
C GLY A 43 0.93 -2.00 -9.67
N ASN A 44 0.90 -0.76 -9.16
CA ASN A 44 0.79 0.46 -9.97
C ASN A 44 -0.45 0.49 -10.88
N GLN A 45 -1.54 -0.13 -10.45
CA GLN A 45 -2.85 -0.19 -11.14
C GLN A 45 -3.90 0.72 -10.47
N LEU A 46 -3.45 1.56 -9.55
CA LEU A 46 -4.29 2.50 -8.81
C LEU A 46 -3.58 3.86 -8.80
N VAL A 47 -4.23 4.85 -9.40
CA VAL A 47 -3.77 6.23 -9.43
C VAL A 47 -4.56 6.99 -8.37
N SER A 48 -3.87 7.44 -7.33
CA SER A 48 -4.42 8.24 -6.23
C SER A 48 -3.31 9.13 -5.70
N ASP A 49 -3.56 10.44 -5.68
CA ASP A 49 -2.58 11.43 -5.20
C ASP A 49 -2.33 11.32 -3.69
N ASP A 50 -3.27 10.70 -2.97
CA ASP A 50 -3.22 10.51 -1.52
C ASP A 50 -2.48 9.22 -1.10
N CYS A 51 -2.13 8.35 -2.06
CA CYS A 51 -1.40 7.11 -1.82
C CYS A 51 0.06 7.25 -2.22
N LEU A 52 0.98 6.79 -1.35
CA LEU A 52 2.42 6.92 -1.57
C LEU A 52 3.13 5.59 -1.34
N ILE A 53 4.01 5.22 -2.26
CA ILE A 53 4.94 4.09 -2.09
C ILE A 53 6.35 4.66 -2.08
N LYS A 54 7.00 4.65 -0.90
CA LYS A 54 8.41 5.01 -0.78
C LYS A 54 9.25 3.77 -1.06
N LYS A 55 10.15 3.85 -2.04
CA LYS A 55 11.11 2.80 -2.35
C LYS A 55 12.47 3.18 -1.79
N ILE A 56 13.17 2.22 -1.20
CA ILE A 56 14.59 2.34 -0.89
C ILE A 56 15.34 2.30 -2.23
N ALA A 57 16.02 3.39 -2.58
CA ALA A 57 17.02 3.39 -3.62
C ALA A 57 18.18 2.51 -3.13
N ILE A 58 18.47 1.45 -3.88
CA ILE A 58 19.72 0.70 -3.69
C ILE A 58 20.70 1.38 -4.64
N GLU A 59 21.57 2.24 -4.10
CA GLU A 59 22.78 2.63 -4.83
C GLU A 59 23.65 1.38 -4.94
N VAL A 60 23.92 0.96 -6.17
CA VAL A 60 24.86 -0.11 -6.52
C VAL A 60 26.14 0.53 -7.00
#